data_AF-A0A914V364-F1
#
_entry.id   AF-A0A914V364-F1
#
_cell.length_a   1.000
_cell.length_b   1.000
_cell.length_c   1.000
_cell.angle_alpha   90.00
_cell.angle_beta   90.00
_cell.angle_gamma   90.00
#
_symmetry.space_group_name_H-M   'P 1'
#
loop_
_entity.id
_entity.type
_entity.pdbx_description
1 polymer ?
#
loop_
_entity_poly.entity_id
_entity_poly.type
_entity_poly.pdbx_seq_one_letter_code
_entity_poly.pdbx_strand_id
1 'polypeptide(L)'
;MEQEHRCMAALLGKFRIEFTDIFVIPDFAQRPSQSTLMEWDKLIAPFRIDDEGEEREGLIKESALATHKERTYRHLRCRELLLQHSSSANLIV
;
A
#
# COMPACT_ATOMS: atom_id res chain seq x y z
N MET A 1 10.28 0.25 18.91
CA MET A 1 10.63 -1.16 18.66
C MET A 1 10.26 -2.06 19.85
N GLU A 2 11.10 -2.31 20.87
CA GLU A 2 10.75 -3.31 21.91
C GLU A 2 9.40 -3.08 22.62
N GLN A 3 9.08 -1.82 22.94
CA GLN A 3 7.80 -1.50 23.58
C GLN A 3 6.60 -1.80 22.67
N GLU A 4 6.70 -1.54 21.37
CA GLU A 4 5.63 -1.81 20.41
C GLU A 4 5.41 -3.32 20.24
N HIS A 5 6.49 -4.11 20.20
CA HIS A 5 6.40 -5.57 20.19
C HIS A 5 5.70 -6.10 21.45
N ARG A 6 6.08 -5.60 22.64
CA ARG A 6 5.43 -6.00 23.90
C ARG A 6 3.96 -5.63 23.93
N CYS A 7 3.61 -4.42 23.49
CA CYS A 7 2.21 -3.98 23.38
C CYS A 7 1.41 -4.87 22.42
N MET A 8 1.97 -5.20 21.26
CA MET A 8 1.30 -6.06 20.27
C MET A 8 1.11 -7.49 20.78
N ALA A 9 2.14 -8.09 21.38
CA ALA A 9 2.05 -9.42 21.97
C ALA A 9 0.98 -9.49 23.06
N ALA A 10 0.93 -8.48 23.95
CA ALA A 10 -0.11 -8.40 24.98
C ALA A 10 -1.52 -8.25 24.38
N LEU A 11 -1.66 -7.51 23.28
CA LEU A 11 -2.93 -7.36 22.58
C LEU A 11 -3.38 -8.67 21.93
N LEU A 12 -2.50 -9.36 21.19
CA LEU A 12 -2.79 -10.65 20.59
C LEU A 12 -3.15 -11.71 21.65
N GLY A 13 -2.49 -11.68 22.80
CA GLY A 13 -2.83 -12.52 23.95
C GLY A 13 -4.27 -12.30 24.45
N LYS A 14 -4.78 -11.06 24.44
CA LYS A 14 -6.18 -10.78 24.77
C LYS A 14 -7.17 -11.34 23.75
N PHE A 15 -6.78 -11.37 22.47
CA PHE A 15 -7.54 -12.00 21.40
C PHE A 15 -7.36 -13.53 21.34
N ARG A 16 -6.48 -14.09 22.18
CA ARG A 16 -6.10 -15.51 22.17
C ARG A 16 -5.59 -15.97 20.80
N ILE A 17 -4.90 -15.07 20.11
CA ILE A 17 -4.25 -15.37 18.83
C ILE A 17 -2.80 -15.73 19.15
N GLU A 18 -2.47 -17.01 18.93
CA GLU A 18 -1.09 -17.47 18.97
C GLU A 18 -0.36 -17.04 17.70
N PHE A 19 0.91 -16.67 17.83
CA PHE A 19 1.75 -16.23 16.73
C PHE A 19 3.16 -16.81 16.91
N THR A 20 3.85 -17.03 15.79
CA THR A 20 5.26 -17.49 15.83
C THR A 20 6.19 -16.30 15.98
N ASP A 21 6.00 -15.26 15.17
CA ASP A 21 6.87 -14.09 15.12
C ASP A 21 6.07 -12.80 14.92
N ILE A 22 6.61 -11.68 15.42
CA ILE A 22 6.10 -10.32 15.16
C ILE A 22 7.23 -9.54 14.50
N PHE A 23 6.95 -8.97 13.33
CA PHE A 23 7.86 -8.09 12.62
C PHE A 23 7.27 -6.68 12.52
N VAL A 24 8.03 -5.67 12.96
CA VAL A 24 7.66 -4.26 12.76
C VAL A 24 8.38 -3.76 11.52
N ILE A 25 7.61 -3.27 10.53
CA ILE A 25 8.14 -2.73 9.28
C ILE A 25 8.23 -1.19 9.41
N PRO A 26 9.44 -0.61 9.55
CA PRO A 26 9.59 0.84 9.67
C PRO A 26 9.36 1.59 8.35
N ASP A 27 9.48 0.88 7.22
CA ASP A 27 9.63 1.46 5.89
C ASP A 27 8.32 1.60 5.11
N PHE A 28 7.18 1.47 5.79
CA PHE A 28 5.87 1.46 5.13
C PHE A 28 5.52 2.82 4.50
N ALA A 29 6.04 3.92 5.07
CA ALA A 29 5.85 5.27 4.55
C ALA A 29 6.87 5.67 3.46
N GLN A 30 7.80 4.78 3.10
CA GLN A 30 8.77 5.08 2.05
C GLN A 30 8.09 5.17 0.68
N ARG A 31 8.73 5.93 -0.22
CA ARG A 31 8.28 6.05 -1.60
C ARG A 31 8.38 4.68 -2.30
N PRO A 32 7.38 4.26 -3.10
CA PRO A 32 7.48 3.06 -3.92
C PRO A 32 8.68 3.12 -4.88
N SER A 33 9.17 1.96 -5.28
CA SER A 33 10.22 1.85 -6.30
C SER A 33 9.78 2.47 -7.63
N GLN A 34 10.76 2.90 -8.43
CA GLN A 34 10.50 3.51 -9.73
C GLN A 34 9.80 2.54 -10.69
N SER A 35 10.13 1.24 -10.64
CA SER A 35 9.46 0.21 -11.45
C SER A 35 7.98 0.10 -11.11
N THR A 36 7.63 0.08 -9.82
CA THR A 36 6.23 0.04 -9.37
C THR A 36 5.46 1.29 -9.82
N LEU A 37 6.08 2.47 -9.76
CA LEU A 37 5.47 3.71 -10.26
C LEU A 37 5.23 3.65 -11.78
N MET A 38 6.20 3.16 -12.54
CA MET A 38 6.05 2.99 -13.99
C MET A 38 4.98 1.96 -14.37
N GLU A 39 4.87 0.85 -13.65
CA GLU A 39 3.81 -0.15 -13.83
C GLU A 39 2.42 0.46 -13.53
N TRP A 40 2.32 1.20 -12.44
CA TRP A 40 1.09 1.90 -12.06
C TRP A 40 0.68 2.94 -13.10
N ASP A 41 1.60 3.81 -13.54
CA ASP A 41 1.32 4.85 -14.53
C ASP A 41 0.81 4.24 -15.85
N LYS A 42 1.37 3.10 -16.26
CA LYS A 42 0.89 2.34 -17.44
C LYS A 42 -0.50 1.75 -17.21
N LEU A 43 -0.79 1.24 -16.00
CA LEU A 43 -2.08 0.65 -15.65
C LEU A 43 -3.21 1.69 -15.71
N ILE A 44 -2.96 2.90 -15.22
CA ILE A 44 -3.99 3.96 -15.17
C ILE A 44 -4.06 4.81 -16.43
N ALA A 45 -3.06 4.75 -17.32
CA ALA A 45 -3.00 5.58 -18.53
C ALA A 45 -4.31 5.60 -19.36
N PRO A 46 -5.03 4.47 -19.57
CA PRO A 46 -6.28 4.48 -20.33
C PRO A 46 -7.42 5.24 -19.66
N PHE A 47 -7.32 5.50 -18.36
CA PHE A 47 -8.35 6.13 -17.55
C PHE A 47 -8.03 7.58 -17.19
N ARG A 48 -6.93 8.16 -17.70
CA ARG A 48 -6.55 9.55 -17.39
C ARG A 48 -7.19 10.53 -18.35
N ILE A 49 -7.55 11.70 -17.84
CA ILE A 49 -7.98 12.85 -18.63
C ILE A 49 -7.34 14.13 -18.10
N ASP A 50 -6.99 15.03 -19.01
CA ASP A 50 -6.52 16.36 -18.64
C ASP A 50 -7.65 17.14 -17.95
N ASP A 51 -7.29 18.09 -17.07
CA ASP A 51 -8.28 18.86 -16.30
C ASP A 51 -9.20 19.72 -17.21
N GLU A 52 -8.81 19.96 -18.46
CA GLU A 52 -9.58 20.69 -19.49
C GLU A 52 -10.43 19.78 -20.41
N GLY A 53 -10.33 18.45 -20.25
CA GLY A 53 -11.06 17.50 -21.09
C GLY A 53 -12.55 17.40 -20.72
N GLU A 54 -13.38 16.97 -21.69
CA GLU A 54 -14.80 16.68 -21.43
C GLU A 54 -14.94 15.64 -20.31
N GLU A 55 -15.69 15.97 -19.26
CA GLU A 55 -15.98 15.04 -18.17
C GLU A 55 -16.74 13.83 -18.72
N ARG A 56 -16.07 12.67 -18.72
CA ARG A 56 -16.68 11.37 -19.01
C ARG A 56 -16.60 10.49 -17.78
N GLU A 57 -17.65 9.74 -17.51
CA GLU A 57 -17.69 8.79 -16.40
C GLU A 57 -16.56 7.77 -16.54
N GLY A 58 -15.89 7.49 -15.42
CA GLY A 58 -14.78 6.53 -15.35
C GLY A 58 -13.40 7.09 -15.68
N LEU A 59 -13.27 8.38 -16.01
CA LEU A 59 -11.97 9.04 -16.19
C LEU A 59 -11.48 9.74 -14.91
N ILE A 60 -10.17 9.78 -14.75
CA ILE A 60 -9.45 10.29 -13.59
C ILE A 60 -8.70 11.56 -14.02
N LYS A 61 -9.07 12.67 -13.39
CA LYS A 61 -8.39 13.97 -13.57
C LYS A 61 -7.02 14.00 -12.91
N GLU A 62 -6.11 14.78 -13.46
CA GLU A 62 -4.76 14.95 -12.90
C GLU A 62 -4.80 15.57 -11.49
N SER A 63 -5.70 16.53 -11.28
CA SER A 63 -5.99 17.11 -9.96
C SER A 63 -6.36 16.04 -8.91
N ALA A 64 -7.19 15.05 -9.27
CA ALA A 64 -7.56 13.96 -8.37
C ALA A 64 -6.38 13.02 -8.05
N LEU A 65 -5.52 12.73 -9.04
CA LEU A 65 -4.29 11.97 -8.83
C LEU A 65 -3.34 12.70 -7.87
N ALA A 66 -3.19 14.02 -8.02
CA ALA A 66 -2.37 14.83 -7.13
C ALA A 66 -2.91 14.81 -5.68
N THR A 67 -4.22 14.99 -5.50
CA THR A 67 -4.86 14.95 -4.17
C THR A 67 -4.71 13.58 -3.49
N HIS A 68 -4.75 12.48 -4.24
CA HIS A 68 -4.66 11.13 -3.70
C HIS A 68 -3.28 10.48 -3.82
N LYS A 69 -2.25 11.25 -4.14
CA LYS A 69 -0.88 10.76 -4.37
C LYS A 69 -0.33 9.96 -3.20
N GLU A 70 -0.38 10.50 -1.99
CA GLU A 70 0.16 9.82 -0.81
C GLU A 70 -0.57 8.51 -0.50
N ARG A 71 -1.90 8.51 -0.62
CA ARG A 71 -2.71 7.31 -0.44
C ARG A 71 -2.29 6.25 -1.45
N THR A 72 -2.19 6.62 -2.72
CA THR A 72 -1.78 5.72 -3.79
C THR A 72 -0.38 5.16 -3.53
N TYR A 73 0.57 6.02 -3.13
CA TYR A 73 1.94 5.61 -2.83
C TYR A 73 1.99 4.60 -1.68
N ARG A 74 1.20 4.77 -0.62
CA ARG A 74 1.12 3.78 0.46
C ARG A 74 0.59 2.43 -0.02
N HIS A 75 -0.40 2.40 -0.92
CA HIS A 75 -0.90 1.13 -1.48
C HIS A 75 0.15 0.44 -2.34
N LEU A 76 0.87 1.20 -3.17
CA LEU A 76 1.96 0.69 -3.99
C LEU A 76 3.11 0.14 -3.14
N ARG A 77 3.49 0.86 -2.08
CA ARG A 77 4.51 0.40 -1.13
C ARG A 77 4.07 -0.84 -0.35
N CYS A 78 2.80 -0.90 0.05
CA CYS A 78 2.21 -2.08 0.66
C CYS A 78 2.32 -3.30 -0.26
N ARG A 79 1.97 -3.15 -1.55
CA ARG A 79 2.12 -4.22 -2.55
C ARG A 79 3.56 -4.75 -2.62
N GLU A 80 4.56 -3.87 -2.64
CA GLU A 80 5.97 -4.28 -2.65
C GLU A 80 6.32 -5.14 -1.43
N LEU A 81 5.93 -4.68 -0.24
CA LEU A 81 6.20 -5.40 1.01
C LEU A 81 5.49 -6.76 1.05
N LEU A 82 4.25 -6.84 0.55
CA LEU A 82 3.50 -8.10 0.45
C LEU A 82 4.18 -9.08 -0.50
N LEU A 83 4.68 -8.61 -1.65
CA LEU A 83 5.42 -9.46 -2.59
C LEU A 83 6.76 -9.92 -1.99
N GLN A 84 7.42 -9.07 -1.21
CA GLN A 84 8.70 -9.38 -0.56
C GLN A 84 8.56 -10.39 0.57
N HIS A 85 7.53 -10.27 1.41
CA HIS A 85 7.42 -11.05 2.66
C HIS A 85 6.34 -12.14 2.64
N SER A 86 5.38 -12.07 1.71
CA SER A 86 4.17 -12.91 1.75
C SER A 86 3.83 -13.56 0.41
N SER A 87 4.78 -13.64 -0.53
CA SER A 87 4.54 -14.22 -1.87
C SER A 87 4.15 -15.71 -1.85
N SER A 88 4.54 -16.46 -0.82
CA SER A 88 4.18 -17.87 -0.62
C SER A 88 3.13 -18.09 0.46
N ALA A 89 2.52 -17.03 1.00
CA ALA A 89 1.53 -17.15 2.06
C ALA A 89 0.26 -17.84 1.55
N ASN A 90 -0.34 -18.69 2.39
CA ASN A 90 -1.65 -19.30 2.08
C ASN A 90 -2.80 -18.29 2.13
N LEU A 91 -2.70 -17.27 3.00
CA LEU A 91 -3.68 -16.23 3.20
C LEU A 91 -3.00 -14.98 3.77
N ILE A 92 -3.47 -13.80 3.35
CA ILE A 92 -3.09 -12.49 3.88
C ILE A 92 -4.39 -11.82 4.34
N VAL A 93 -4.41 -11.28 5.57
CA VAL A 93 -5.60 -10.67 6.21
C VAL A 93 -5.41 -9.16 6.33
#